data_AF-A0A3R9LE65-F1
#
_entry.id   AF-A0A3R9LE65-F1
#
_cell.length_a   1.000
_cell.length_b   1.000
_cell.length_c   1.000
_cell.angle_alpha   90.00
_cell.angle_beta   90.00
_cell.angle_gamma   90.00
#
_symmetry.space_group_name_H-M   'P 1'
#
loop_
_entity.id
_entity.type
_entity.pdbx_description
1 polymer ?
#
loop_
_entity_poly.entity_id
_entity_poly.type
_entity_poly.pdbx_seq_one_letter_code
_entity_poly.pdbx_strand_id
1 'polypeptide(L)'
;MSFTAQDFDLRKIIAILNGRTQVTIRNHFFRYSRQVRSRVKIITMDMFSPYYDIARNLFPCSKIILDRFHIVQHLSRAMTRVRVQIMKQLDRKSYEYKALKRYWKLIQQDSRKLSHKRFYRPTFRTH
;
A
#
# COMPACT_ATOMS: atom_id res chain seq x y z
N MET A 1 -1.93 12.59 13.15
CA MET A 1 -2.47 12.09 11.86
C MET A 1 -3.94 12.46 11.79
N SER A 2 -4.37 13.07 10.69
CA SER A 2 -5.77 13.39 10.39
C SER A 2 -6.43 12.26 9.59
N PHE A 3 -7.76 12.18 9.64
CA PHE A 3 -8.54 11.36 8.70
C PHE A 3 -8.95 12.23 7.52
N THR A 4 -8.74 11.75 6.30
CA THR A 4 -9.09 12.47 5.08
C THR A 4 -10.04 11.61 4.24
N ALA A 5 -11.15 12.20 3.81
CA ALA A 5 -12.04 11.62 2.80
C ALA A 5 -12.02 12.50 1.55
N GLN A 6 -11.95 11.86 0.39
CA GLN A 6 -11.86 12.53 -0.91
C GLN A 6 -12.86 11.91 -1.88
N ASP A 7 -13.46 12.75 -2.69
CA ASP A 7 -14.24 12.34 -3.84
C ASP A 7 -13.31 11.79 -4.92
N PHE A 8 -13.59 10.59 -5.42
CA PHE A 8 -12.70 9.90 -6.35
C PHE A 8 -12.68 10.57 -7.73
N ASP A 9 -13.83 11.00 -8.24
CA ASP A 9 -13.97 11.51 -9.60
C ASP A 9 -13.48 12.97 -9.69
N LEU A 10 -13.92 13.81 -8.76
CA LEU A 10 -13.61 15.24 -8.72
C LEU A 10 -12.27 15.54 -8.04
N ARG A 11 -11.67 14.54 -7.38
CA ARG A 11 -10.49 14.69 -6.53
C ARG A 11 -10.64 15.76 -5.45
N LYS A 12 -11.87 16.12 -5.08
CA LYS A 12 -12.16 17.13 -4.07
C LYS A 12 -12.10 16.51 -2.68
N ILE A 13 -11.48 17.21 -1.75
CA ILE A 13 -11.49 16.80 -0.35
C ILE A 13 -12.90 17.01 0.20
N ILE A 14 -13.51 15.94 0.70
CA ILE A 14 -14.84 15.95 1.32
C ILE A 14 -14.72 16.34 2.79
N ALA A 15 -13.72 15.78 3.48
CA ALA A 15 -13.51 16.01 4.90
C ALA A 15 -12.06 15.83 5.28
N ILE A 16 -11.59 16.69 6.19
CA ILE A 16 -10.36 16.52 6.96
C ILE A 16 -10.75 16.58 8.42
N LEU A 17 -10.51 15.50 9.17
CA LEU A 17 -10.86 15.41 10.58
C LEU A 17 -9.61 15.43 11.45
N ASN A 18 -9.66 16.20 12.54
CA ASN A 18 -8.62 16.29 13.56
C ASN A 18 -8.65 15.07 14.49
N GLY A 19 -8.60 13.87 13.91
CA GLY A 19 -8.65 12.62 14.64
C GLY A 19 -9.00 11.44 13.74
N ARG A 20 -8.52 10.26 14.14
CA ARG A 20 -8.71 9.01 13.40
C ARG A 20 -9.52 7.96 14.19
N THR A 21 -10.05 8.34 15.35
CA THR A 21 -10.81 7.44 16.21
C THR A 21 -12.15 7.12 15.57
N GLN A 22 -12.71 5.96 15.91
CA GLN A 22 -14.00 5.56 15.36
C GLN A 22 -15.10 6.57 15.70
N VAL A 23 -15.06 7.14 16.90
CA VAL A 23 -16.01 8.13 17.40
C VAL A 23 -15.97 9.40 16.54
N THR A 24 -14.79 9.96 16.29
CA THR A 24 -14.64 11.17 15.47
C THR A 24 -15.19 10.97 14.06
N ILE A 25 -14.88 9.84 13.43
CA ILE A 25 -15.32 9.53 12.06
C ILE A 25 -16.84 9.30 12.03
N ARG A 26 -17.39 8.52 12.97
CA ARG A 26 -18.84 8.27 13.07
C ARG A 26 -19.61 9.57 13.27
N ASN A 27 -19.19 10.40 14.21
CA ASN A 27 -19.86 11.67 14.52
C ASN A 27 -19.87 12.63 13.33
N HIS A 28 -18.83 12.60 12.49
CA HIS A 28 -18.80 13.39 11.26
C HIS A 28 -19.82 12.87 10.25
N PHE A 29 -19.79 11.57 9.93
CA PHE A 29 -20.62 11.02 8.86
C PHE A 29 -22.09 10.80 9.24
N PHE A 30 -22.42 10.67 10.53
CA PHE A 30 -23.82 10.60 10.97
C PHE A 30 -24.60 11.91 10.81
N ARG A 31 -23.92 13.02 10.50
CA ARG A 31 -24.58 14.27 10.08
C ARG A 31 -25.32 14.12 8.74
N TYR A 32 -24.91 13.15 7.92
CA TYR A 32 -25.59 12.82 6.68
C TYR A 32 -26.68 11.76 6.92
N SER A 33 -27.86 12.00 6.36
CA SER A 33 -28.97 11.06 6.45
C SER A 33 -28.58 9.68 5.90
N ARG A 34 -29.24 8.63 6.38
CA ARG A 34 -28.99 7.26 5.91
C ARG A 34 -29.18 7.14 4.40
N GLN A 35 -30.18 7.84 3.83
CA GLN A 35 -30.44 7.85 2.39
C GLN A 35 -29.23 8.38 1.61
N VAL A 36 -28.61 9.48 2.06
CA VAL A 36 -27.41 10.03 1.43
C VAL A 36 -26.25 9.06 1.54
N ARG A 37 -26.01 8.48 2.73
CA ARG A 37 -24.91 7.52 2.93
C ARG A 37 -25.09 6.23 2.12
N SER A 38 -26.32 5.78 1.92
CA SER A 38 -26.64 4.62 1.06
C SER A 38 -26.35 4.87 -0.42
N ARG A 39 -26.16 6.11 -0.87
CA ARG A 39 -25.77 6.42 -2.26
C ARG A 39 -24.29 6.17 -2.55
N VAL A 40 -23.46 6.02 -1.51
CA VAL A 40 -22.03 5.70 -1.68
C VAL A 40 -21.90 4.28 -2.23
N LYS A 41 -21.35 4.16 -3.43
CA LYS A 41 -21.23 2.87 -4.14
C LYS A 41 -19.91 2.16 -3.84
N ILE A 42 -18.82 2.90 -3.69
CA ILE A 42 -17.47 2.37 -3.56
C ILE A 42 -16.75 3.17 -2.48
N ILE A 43 -16.03 2.47 -1.62
CA ILE A 43 -15.10 3.05 -0.65
C ILE A 43 -13.74 2.43 -0.87
N THR A 44 -12.74 3.25 -1.15
CA THR A 44 -11.35 2.81 -1.11
C THR A 44 -10.76 3.21 0.24
N MET A 45 -10.17 2.26 0.97
CA MET A 45 -9.62 2.51 2.31
C MET A 45 -8.30 1.78 2.55
N ASP A 46 -7.57 2.23 3.57
CA ASP A 46 -6.41 1.53 4.12
C ASP A 46 -6.82 0.17 4.76
N MET A 47 -5.87 -0.74 4.92
CA MET A 47 -6.04 -2.11 5.44
C MET A 47 -6.21 -2.16 6.98
N PHE A 48 -6.53 -1.04 7.62
CA PHE A 48 -6.73 -0.99 9.06
C PHE A 48 -8.13 -1.49 9.44
N SER A 49 -8.20 -2.68 10.05
CA SER A 49 -9.47 -3.38 10.37
C SER A 49 -10.54 -2.51 11.05
N PRO A 50 -10.22 -1.62 12.00
CA PRO A 50 -11.23 -0.74 12.60
C PRO A 50 -11.96 0.17 11.61
N TYR A 51 -11.38 0.50 10.46
CA TYR A 51 -12.09 1.26 9.41
C TYR A 51 -13.07 0.41 8.63
N TYR A 52 -12.81 -0.88 8.48
CA TYR A 52 -13.70 -1.80 7.80
C TYR A 52 -15.06 -1.86 8.51
N ASP A 53 -15.05 -2.05 9.82
CA ASP A 53 -16.28 -2.14 10.63
C ASP A 53 -17.08 -0.83 10.60
N ILE A 54 -16.39 0.31 10.69
CA ILE A 54 -17.04 1.62 10.62
C ILE A 54 -17.63 1.85 9.23
N ALA A 55 -16.88 1.58 8.16
CA ALA A 55 -17.33 1.83 6.80
C ALA A 55 -18.57 0.99 6.46
N ARG A 56 -18.62 -0.27 6.88
CA ARG A 56 -19.79 -1.13 6.72
C ARG A 56 -21.03 -0.58 7.43
N ASN A 57 -20.85 -0.03 8.63
CA ASN A 57 -21.93 0.58 9.41
C ASN A 57 -22.38 1.94 8.82
N LEU A 58 -21.43 2.77 8.38
CA LEU A 58 -21.72 4.09 7.85
C LEU A 58 -22.30 4.04 6.43
N PHE A 59 -21.84 3.12 5.60
CA PHE A 59 -22.15 3.08 4.16
C PHE A 59 -22.61 1.68 3.75
N PRO A 60 -23.82 1.29 4.14
CA PRO A 60 -24.28 -0.10 4.08
C PRO A 60 -24.39 -0.66 2.65
N CYS A 61 -24.53 0.20 1.64
CA CYS A 61 -24.67 -0.19 0.24
C CYS A 61 -23.35 -0.13 -0.55
N SER A 62 -22.24 0.22 0.11
CA SER A 62 -20.95 0.42 -0.55
C SER A 62 -20.14 -0.86 -0.67
N LYS A 63 -19.40 -1.00 -1.77
CA LYS A 63 -18.34 -1.99 -1.92
C LYS A 63 -17.05 -1.43 -1.36
N ILE A 64 -16.44 -2.15 -0.42
CA ILE A 64 -15.16 -1.78 0.17
C ILE A 64 -14.02 -2.37 -0.67
N ILE A 65 -13.12 -1.50 -1.13
CA ILE A 65 -11.92 -1.83 -1.89
C ILE A 65 -10.71 -1.42 -1.05
N LEU A 66 -9.72 -2.29 -0.94
CA LEU A 66 -8.46 -1.94 -0.29
C LEU A 66 -7.61 -1.08 -1.22
N ASP A 67 -7.00 -0.03 -0.67
CA ASP A 67 -6.07 0.81 -1.40
C ASP A 67 -4.85 -0.02 -1.83
N ARG A 68 -4.64 -0.08 -3.15
CA ARG A 68 -3.57 -0.84 -3.80
C ARG A 68 -2.19 -0.33 -3.40
N PHE A 69 -2.06 0.95 -3.04
CA PHE A 69 -0.79 1.52 -2.61
C PHE A 69 -0.25 0.77 -1.38
N HIS A 70 -1.10 0.52 -0.39
CA HIS A 70 -0.68 -0.19 0.81
C HIS A 70 -0.29 -1.64 0.49
N ILE A 71 -1.05 -2.34 -0.37
CA ILE A 71 -0.70 -3.70 -0.81
C ILE A 71 0.70 -3.75 -1.43
N VAL A 72 0.97 -2.88 -2.41
CA VAL A 72 2.27 -2.80 -3.08
C VAL A 72 3.39 -2.41 -2.10
N GLN A 73 3.11 -1.49 -1.18
CA GLN A 73 4.05 -1.07 -0.14
C GLN A 73 4.40 -2.23 0.81
N HIS A 74 3.40 -2.99 1.27
CA HIS A 74 3.60 -4.14 2.16
C HIS A 74 4.42 -5.24 1.49
N LEU A 75 4.12 -5.55 0.22
CA LEU A 75 4.89 -6.50 -0.57
C LEU A 75 6.35 -6.04 -0.74
N SER A 76 6.56 -4.77 -1.11
CA SER A 76 7.91 -4.20 -1.30
C SER A 76 8.74 -4.26 -0.02
N ARG A 77 8.12 -3.97 1.13
CA ARG A 77 8.75 -4.10 2.45
C ARG A 77 9.06 -5.56 2.81
N ALA A 78 8.17 -6.49 2.51
CA ALA A 78 8.41 -7.93 2.71
C ALA A 78 9.61 -8.41 1.88
N MET A 79 9.65 -8.09 0.58
CA MET A 79 10.78 -8.41 -0.31
C MET A 79 12.09 -7.81 0.20
N THR A 80 12.06 -6.57 0.70
CA THR A 80 13.25 -5.93 1.31
C THR A 80 13.74 -6.70 2.52
N ARG A 81 12.82 -7.08 3.42
CA ARG A 81 13.15 -7.82 4.65
C ARG A 81 13.81 -9.16 4.34
N VAL A 82 13.21 -9.94 3.43
CA VAL A 82 13.76 -11.23 2.99
C VAL A 82 15.14 -11.06 2.37
N ARG A 83 15.30 -10.10 1.45
CA ARG A 83 16.61 -9.80 0.84
C ARG A 83 17.68 -9.47 1.88
N VAL A 84 17.34 -8.63 2.86
CA VAL A 84 18.27 -8.24 3.93
C VAL A 84 18.59 -9.44 4.84
N GLN A 85 17.60 -10.29 5.15
CA GLN A 85 17.80 -11.50 5.94
C GLN A 85 18.77 -12.46 5.26
N ILE A 86 18.59 -12.73 3.96
CA ILE A 86 19.51 -13.54 3.16
C ILE A 86 20.91 -12.91 3.17
N MET A 87 21.02 -11.61 2.91
CA MET A 87 22.31 -10.91 2.91
C MET A 87 23.05 -10.98 4.25
N LYS A 88 22.35 -11.04 5.40
CA LYS A 88 22.98 -11.14 6.72
C LYS A 88 23.64 -12.50 6.96
N GLN A 89 23.24 -13.53 6.23
CA GLN A 89 23.80 -14.88 6.33
C GLN A 89 25.03 -15.07 5.43
N LEU A 90 25.28 -14.13 4.50
CA LEU A 90 26.37 -14.21 3.53
C LEU A 90 27.59 -13.42 3.99
N ASP A 91 28.78 -13.90 3.64
CA ASP A 91 30.01 -13.13 3.81
C ASP A 91 29.94 -11.83 2.98
N ARG A 92 30.42 -10.72 3.53
CA ARG A 92 30.31 -9.39 2.86
C ARG A 92 31.18 -9.28 1.61
N LYS A 93 32.22 -10.12 1.48
CA LYS A 93 33.08 -10.20 0.31
C LYS A 93 32.53 -11.17 -0.74
N SER A 94 31.59 -12.05 -0.36
CA SER A 94 30.93 -12.99 -1.27
C SER A 94 30.30 -12.29 -2.49
N TYR A 95 30.25 -13.03 -3.58
CA TYR A 95 29.68 -12.56 -4.82
C TYR A 95 28.16 -12.27 -4.66
N GLU A 96 27.46 -13.20 -4.01
CA GLU A 96 26.02 -13.20 -3.76
C GLU A 96 25.61 -11.97 -2.95
N TYR A 97 26.36 -11.64 -1.89
CA TYR A 97 26.11 -10.45 -1.09
C TYR A 97 26.19 -9.19 -1.95
N LYS A 98 27.25 -9.05 -2.75
CA LYS A 98 27.47 -7.89 -3.63
C LYS A 98 26.38 -7.78 -4.70
N ALA A 99 25.94 -8.90 -5.27
CA ALA A 99 24.86 -8.93 -6.25
C ALA A 99 23.54 -8.46 -5.62
N LEU A 100 23.12 -9.07 -4.51
CA LEU A 100 21.88 -8.69 -3.79
C LEU A 100 21.91 -7.24 -3.29
N LYS A 101 23.08 -6.72 -2.92
CA LYS A 101 23.24 -5.33 -2.50
C LYS A 101 23.17 -4.36 -3.66
N ARG A 102 23.83 -4.66 -4.79
CA ARG A 102 23.90 -3.77 -5.95
C ARG A 102 22.60 -3.70 -6.73
N TYR A 103 21.95 -4.84 -6.91
CA TYR A 103 20.77 -4.98 -7.78
C TYR A 103 19.44 -4.96 -7.02
N TRP A 104 19.43 -4.47 -5.78
CA TRP A 104 18.23 -4.46 -4.95
C TRP A 104 17.02 -3.75 -5.59
N LYS A 105 17.26 -2.75 -6.46
CA LYS A 105 16.20 -2.06 -7.20
C LYS A 105 15.52 -2.95 -8.23
N LEU A 106 16.25 -3.89 -8.85
CA LEU A 106 15.67 -4.82 -9.85
C LEU A 106 14.61 -5.72 -9.21
N ILE A 107 14.80 -6.09 -7.94
CA ILE A 107 13.87 -6.93 -7.18
C ILE A 107 12.53 -6.20 -6.91
N GLN A 108 12.51 -4.87 -6.96
CA GLN A 108 11.33 -4.03 -6.71
C GLN A 108 10.84 -3.29 -7.95
N GLN A 109 11.50 -3.49 -9.09
CA GLN A 109 11.18 -2.77 -10.30
C GLN A 109 9.89 -3.32 -10.90
N ASP A 110 9.06 -2.40 -11.42
CA ASP A 110 7.90 -2.76 -12.22
C ASP A 110 8.35 -3.69 -13.36
N SER A 111 7.72 -4.86 -13.45
CA SER A 111 8.10 -5.89 -14.44
C SER A 111 8.02 -5.36 -15.87
N ARG A 112 7.12 -4.42 -16.15
CA ARG A 112 6.96 -3.78 -17.48
C ARG A 112 8.15 -2.87 -17.83
N LYS A 113 8.92 -2.45 -16.84
CA LYS A 113 10.13 -1.63 -17.00
C LYS A 113 11.40 -2.49 -17.01
N LEU A 114 11.31 -3.80 -16.78
CA LEU A 114 12.46 -4.68 -16.85
C LEU A 114 12.83 -4.90 -18.32
N SER A 115 14.12 -4.71 -18.63
CA SER A 115 14.63 -5.03 -19.95
C SER A 115 14.78 -6.54 -20.10
N HIS A 116 14.16 -7.11 -21.13
CA HIS A 116 14.37 -8.51 -21.53
C HIS A 116 15.70 -8.73 -22.26
N LYS A 117 16.38 -7.65 -22.68
CA LYS A 117 17.71 -7.77 -23.27
C LYS A 117 18.67 -8.29 -22.20
N ARG A 118 19.31 -9.43 -22.49
CA ARG A 118 20.37 -9.98 -21.65
C ARG A 118 21.46 -8.94 -21.50
N PHE A 119 21.59 -8.40 -20.29
CA PHE A 119 22.69 -7.53 -19.95
C PHE A 119 23.74 -8.37 -19.23
N TYR A 120 24.83 -8.66 -19.92
CA TYR A 120 25.96 -9.37 -19.34
C TYR A 120 26.79 -8.40 -18.51
N ARG A 121 26.89 -8.64 -17.19
CA ARG A 121 27.78 -7.87 -16.31
C ARG A 121 28.78 -8.83 -15.67
N PRO A 122 30.08 -8.50 -15.62
CA PRO A 122 31.13 -9.39 -15.08
C PRO A 122 30.86 -9.92 -13.68
N THR A 123 30.08 -9.16 -12.88
CA THR A 123 29.59 -9.64 -11.59
C THR A 123 28.86 -10.98 -11.73
N PHE A 124 27.97 -11.20 -12.69
CA PHE A 124 27.22 -12.47 -12.83
C PHE A 124 28.01 -13.66 -13.41
N ARG A 125 29.36 -13.59 -13.41
CA ARG A 125 30.19 -14.76 -13.71
C ARG A 125 30.21 -15.69 -12.51
N THR A 126 29.73 -16.91 -12.70
CA THR A 126 30.11 -18.04 -11.83
C THR A 126 31.60 -18.30 -12.07
N HIS A 127 32.40 -18.20 -11.01
CA HIS A 127 33.79 -18.63 -11.02
C HIS A 127 33.88 -20.15 -10.92
#